data_AF-A0A948EYI5-F1
#
_entry.id   AF-A0A948EYI5-F1
#
_cell.length_a   1.000
_cell.length_b   1.000
_cell.length_c   1.000
_cell.angle_alpha   90.00
_cell.angle_beta   90.00
_cell.angle_gamma   90.00
#
_symmetry.space_group_name_H-M   'P 1'
#
loop_
_entity.id
_entity.type
_entity.pdbx_description
1 polymer ?
#
loop_
_entity_poly.entity_id
_entity_poly.type
_entity_poly.pdbx_seq_one_letter_code
_entity_poly.pdbx_strand_id
1 'polypeptide(L)'
;MSVDGKSRLLRNLAMVAIPLLIIVVPVGYSIYTFVLARDAREAGPFLELPAAPHEGCVRETEFMRYHHWELLRQVRDEVVRGGVRGEISLDRCRECHPNRDRFCNRCHTAVSLQPDCFGCHYYPASPAADAAGESRAEEGVREAWTDGSS
;
A
#
# COMPACT_ATOMS: atom_id res chain seq x y z
N MET A 1 -13.85 -18.20 68.03
CA MET A 1 -12.54 -17.55 67.78
C MET A 1 -11.93 -17.88 66.40
N SER A 2 -12.64 -18.55 65.47
CA SER A 2 -12.06 -19.03 64.19
C SER A 2 -12.44 -18.18 62.95
N VAL A 3 -13.21 -17.10 63.12
CA VAL A 3 -13.80 -16.34 62.00
C VAL A 3 -12.80 -15.30 61.44
N ASP A 4 -11.89 -14.78 62.27
CA ASP A 4 -10.95 -13.70 61.89
C ASP A 4 -9.77 -14.13 61.01
N GLY A 5 -9.34 -15.39 61.08
CA GLY A 5 -8.21 -15.88 60.27
C GLY A 5 -8.58 -16.08 58.80
N LYS A 6 -9.77 -16.65 58.54
CA LYS A 6 -10.26 -16.98 57.19
C LYS A 6 -10.64 -15.73 56.41
N SER A 7 -11.21 -14.72 57.07
CA SER A 7 -11.57 -13.43 56.46
C SER A 7 -10.34 -12.60 56.08
N ARG A 8 -9.28 -12.59 56.91
CA ARG A 8 -8.00 -11.95 56.60
C ARG A 8 -7.27 -12.65 55.44
N LEU A 9 -7.30 -13.98 55.42
CA LEU A 9 -6.70 -14.76 54.32
C LEU A 9 -7.44 -14.53 52.99
N LEU A 10 -8.79 -14.55 53.00
CA LEU A 10 -9.62 -14.26 51.84
C LEU A 10 -9.42 -12.83 51.30
N ARG A 11 -9.27 -11.85 52.19
CA ARG A 11 -9.05 -10.44 51.82
C ARG A 11 -7.66 -10.21 51.20
N ASN A 12 -6.64 -10.91 51.69
CA ASN A 12 -5.29 -10.86 51.12
C ASN A 12 -5.23 -11.61 49.77
N LEU A 13 -5.92 -12.73 49.65
CA LEU A 13 -6.03 -13.47 48.39
C LEU A 13 -6.76 -12.63 47.32
N ALA A 14 -7.84 -11.96 47.70
CA ALA A 14 -8.57 -11.04 46.82
C ALA A 14 -7.71 -9.84 46.40
N MET A 15 -6.93 -9.25 47.31
CA MET A 15 -6.03 -8.12 46.99
C MET A 15 -4.94 -8.47 45.98
N VAL A 16 -4.54 -9.74 45.86
CA VAL A 16 -3.52 -10.19 44.90
C VAL A 16 -4.14 -10.79 43.65
N ALA A 17 -5.18 -11.60 43.79
CA ALA A 17 -5.81 -12.31 42.68
C ALA A 17 -6.58 -11.38 41.74
N ILE A 18 -7.22 -10.33 42.26
CA ILE A 18 -7.99 -9.37 41.46
C ILE A 18 -7.08 -8.59 40.49
N PRO A 19 -6.00 -7.91 40.92
CA PRO A 19 -5.11 -7.22 39.98
C PRO A 19 -4.39 -8.19 39.04
N LEU A 20 -4.03 -9.39 39.51
CA LEU A 20 -3.41 -10.40 38.67
C LEU A 20 -4.35 -10.87 37.54
N LEU A 21 -5.63 -11.07 37.85
CA LEU A 21 -6.64 -11.43 36.85
C LEU A 21 -6.94 -10.26 35.90
N ILE A 22 -6.99 -9.02 36.41
CA ILE A 22 -7.16 -7.81 35.60
C ILE A 22 -6.01 -7.61 34.61
N ILE A 23 -4.78 -8.07 34.92
CA ILE A 23 -3.64 -7.95 34.01
C ILE A 23 -3.56 -9.17 33.07
N VAL A 24 -3.72 -10.38 33.60
CA VAL A 24 -3.55 -11.62 32.82
C VAL A 24 -4.66 -11.80 31.79
N VAL A 25 -5.89 -11.39 32.08
CA VAL A 25 -7.00 -11.54 31.14
C VAL A 25 -6.83 -10.68 29.87
N PRO A 26 -6.58 -9.36 29.92
CA PRO A 26 -6.38 -8.56 28.71
C PRO A 26 -5.08 -8.91 27.99
N VAL A 27 -4.01 -9.25 28.72
CA VAL A 27 -2.75 -9.69 28.08
C VAL A 27 -2.95 -11.03 27.37
N GLY A 28 -3.61 -11.98 28.03
CA GLY A 28 -3.95 -13.27 27.43
C GLY A 28 -4.88 -13.12 26.22
N TYR A 29 -5.89 -12.26 26.30
CA TYR A 29 -6.80 -11.95 25.19
C TYR A 29 -6.07 -11.29 24.02
N SER A 30 -5.15 -10.35 24.31
CA SER A 30 -4.32 -9.70 23.28
C SER A 30 -3.39 -10.68 22.60
N ILE A 31 -2.75 -11.59 23.35
CA ILE A 31 -1.92 -12.65 22.78
C ILE A 31 -2.76 -13.63 21.95
N TYR A 32 -3.91 -14.07 22.46
CA TYR A 32 -4.81 -15.00 21.78
C TYR A 32 -5.28 -14.44 20.42
N THR A 33 -5.76 -13.20 20.42
CA THR A 33 -6.18 -12.50 19.19
C THR A 33 -5.00 -12.26 18.25
N PHE A 34 -3.82 -11.93 18.76
CA PHE A 34 -2.63 -11.78 17.95
C PHE A 34 -2.20 -13.08 17.26
N VAL A 35 -2.27 -14.23 17.95
CA VAL A 35 -1.95 -15.54 17.38
C VAL A 35 -2.96 -15.92 16.31
N LEU A 36 -4.27 -15.75 16.56
CA LEU A 36 -5.30 -16.02 15.54
C LEU A 36 -5.22 -15.07 14.34
N ALA A 37 -4.75 -13.84 14.52
CA ALA A 37 -4.63 -12.86 13.44
C ALA A 37 -3.34 -13.00 12.60
N ARG A 38 -2.45 -13.96 12.91
CA ARG A 38 -1.20 -14.18 12.16
C ARG A 38 -1.47 -14.56 10.71
N ASP A 39 -2.28 -15.59 10.48
CA ASP A 39 -2.55 -16.14 9.14
C ASP A 39 -3.20 -15.11 8.19
N ALA A 40 -4.01 -14.21 8.73
CA ALA A 40 -4.65 -13.14 7.96
C ALA A 40 -3.67 -12.06 7.49
N ARG A 41 -2.50 -11.93 8.14
CA ARG A 41 -1.47 -10.94 7.77
C ARG A 41 -0.49 -11.45 6.71
N GLU A 42 -0.34 -12.78 6.58
CA GLU A 42 0.48 -13.39 5.51
C GLU A 42 -0.11 -13.15 4.12
N ALA A 43 -1.44 -12.97 4.02
CA ALA A 43 -2.11 -12.62 2.77
C ALA A 43 -1.77 -11.18 2.36
N GLY A 44 -0.71 -11.03 1.57
CA GLY A 44 -0.33 -9.75 0.96
C GLY A 44 -1.47 -9.13 0.12
N PRO A 45 -1.36 -7.84 -0.22
CA PRO A 45 -2.41 -7.20 -1.01
C PRO A 45 -2.53 -7.86 -2.39
N PHE A 46 -3.77 -8.08 -2.84
CA PHE A 46 -4.03 -8.57 -4.19
C PHE A 46 -3.64 -7.51 -5.24
N LEU A 47 -2.74 -7.90 -6.13
CA LEU A 47 -2.29 -7.10 -7.28
C LEU A 47 -2.93 -7.63 -8.56
N GLU A 48 -3.44 -6.73 -9.39
CA GLU A 48 -3.94 -7.08 -10.71
C GLU A 48 -2.77 -7.50 -11.61
N LEU A 49 -2.95 -8.61 -12.34
CA LEU A 49 -1.97 -9.13 -13.28
C LEU A 49 -1.80 -8.18 -14.49
N PRO A 50 -0.66 -8.25 -15.18
CA PRO A 50 -0.46 -7.48 -16.41
C PRO A 50 -1.59 -7.69 -17.42
N ALA A 51 -1.96 -6.64 -18.13
CA ALA A 51 -2.88 -6.74 -19.26
C ALA A 51 -2.27 -7.59 -20.38
N ALA A 52 -3.10 -8.42 -21.03
CA ALA A 52 -2.68 -9.15 -22.22
C ALA A 52 -2.27 -8.16 -23.34
N PRO A 53 -1.25 -8.47 -24.18
CA PRO A 53 -0.54 -9.74 -24.32
C PRO A 53 0.82 -9.79 -23.57
N HIS A 54 1.01 -8.98 -22.53
CA HIS A 54 2.31 -8.86 -21.87
C HIS A 54 2.60 -10.05 -20.95
N GLU A 55 3.47 -10.95 -21.40
CA GLU A 55 3.92 -12.12 -20.61
C GLU A 55 5.31 -11.93 -19.98
N GLY A 56 6.12 -11.03 -20.54
CA GLY A 56 7.46 -10.71 -20.05
C GLY A 56 7.43 -9.76 -18.86
N CYS A 57 8.06 -10.15 -17.75
CA CYS A 57 8.23 -9.28 -16.58
C CYS A 57 9.55 -8.48 -16.69
N VAL A 58 9.56 -7.24 -16.21
CA VAL A 58 10.77 -6.39 -16.17
C VAL A 58 11.88 -7.04 -15.31
N ARG A 59 11.48 -7.76 -14.25
CA ARG A 59 12.29 -8.51 -13.29
C ARG A 59 11.45 -9.60 -12.62
N GLU A 60 12.07 -10.45 -11.81
CA GLU A 60 11.35 -11.43 -10.99
C GLU A 60 10.37 -10.75 -10.03
N THR A 61 9.26 -11.42 -9.72
CA THR A 61 8.21 -10.90 -8.83
C THR A 61 8.73 -10.57 -7.43
N GLU A 62 9.63 -11.39 -6.90
CA GLU A 62 10.28 -11.16 -5.60
C GLU A 62 11.15 -9.91 -5.64
N PHE A 63 11.96 -9.73 -6.68
CA PHE A 63 12.77 -8.52 -6.87
C PHE A 63 11.87 -7.28 -6.93
N MET A 64 10.80 -7.32 -7.73
CA MET A 64 9.87 -6.20 -7.82
C MET A 64 9.22 -5.90 -6.48
N ARG A 65 8.88 -6.90 -5.66
CA ARG A 65 8.28 -6.67 -4.34
C ARG A 65 9.18 -5.88 -3.39
N TYR A 66 10.46 -6.21 -3.34
CA TYR A 66 11.40 -5.66 -2.35
C TYR A 66 12.26 -4.51 -2.86
N HIS A 67 12.50 -4.44 -4.18
CA HIS A 67 13.53 -3.58 -4.77
C HIS A 67 13.04 -2.66 -5.91
N HIS A 68 11.74 -2.65 -6.25
CA HIS A 68 11.24 -1.77 -7.32
C HIS A 68 11.51 -0.28 -7.05
N TRP A 69 11.51 0.15 -5.79
CA TRP A 69 11.76 1.55 -5.43
C TRP A 69 13.20 1.99 -5.73
N GLU A 70 14.18 1.10 -5.54
CA GLU A 70 15.59 1.36 -5.85
C GLU A 70 15.78 1.41 -7.38
N LEU A 71 15.19 0.44 -8.09
CA LEU A 71 15.17 0.45 -9.56
C LEU A 71 14.59 1.76 -10.09
N LEU A 72 13.41 2.17 -9.62
CA LEU A 72 12.75 3.41 -10.07
C LEU A 72 13.52 4.66 -9.67
N ARG A 73 14.17 4.67 -8.50
CA ARG A 73 15.03 5.77 -8.06
C ARG A 73 16.24 5.92 -8.99
N GLN A 74 16.89 4.82 -9.33
CA GLN A 74 18.04 4.82 -10.24
C GLN A 74 17.64 5.31 -11.63
N VAL A 75 16.54 4.78 -12.18
CA VAL A 75 16.00 5.23 -13.47
C VAL A 75 15.69 6.73 -13.46
N ARG A 76 15.04 7.24 -12.41
CA ARG A 76 14.77 8.68 -12.27
C ARG A 76 16.05 9.49 -12.26
N ASP A 77 17.04 9.08 -11.48
CA ASP A 77 18.29 9.81 -11.32
C ASP A 77 19.10 9.82 -12.64
N GLU A 78 19.10 8.70 -13.37
CA GLU A 78 19.72 8.56 -14.70
C GLU A 78 19.04 9.45 -15.76
N VAL A 79 17.71 9.47 -15.80
CA VAL A 79 16.94 10.29 -16.76
C VAL A 79 17.04 11.78 -16.43
N VAL A 80 16.79 12.16 -15.17
CA VAL A 80 16.67 13.58 -14.77
C VAL A 80 18.03 14.25 -14.63
N ARG A 81 19.04 13.56 -14.06
CA ARG A 81 20.37 14.15 -13.85
C ARG A 81 21.39 13.72 -14.90
N GLY A 82 21.31 12.46 -15.33
CA GLY A 82 22.21 11.91 -16.34
C GLY A 82 21.81 12.24 -17.78
N GLY A 83 20.54 12.59 -18.03
CA GLY A 83 20.02 12.83 -19.37
C GLY A 83 19.97 11.57 -20.24
N VAL A 84 20.14 10.39 -19.66
CA VAL A 84 20.14 9.10 -20.38
C VAL A 84 18.71 8.55 -20.41
N ARG A 85 18.26 8.10 -21.58
CA ARG A 85 16.98 7.42 -21.72
C ARG A 85 17.20 5.92 -21.77
N GLY A 86 16.79 5.23 -20.72
CA GLY A 86 16.77 3.76 -20.66
C GLY A 86 15.46 3.18 -21.21
N GLU A 87 15.39 1.84 -21.21
CA GLU A 87 14.19 1.10 -21.64
C GLU A 87 13.09 1.06 -20.56
N ILE A 88 13.47 1.24 -19.30
CA ILE A 88 12.56 1.24 -18.15
C ILE A 88 12.07 2.67 -17.92
N SER A 89 10.75 2.87 -17.94
CA SER A 89 10.10 4.15 -17.66
C SER A 89 8.75 3.95 -16.98
N LEU A 90 8.22 4.99 -16.32
CA LEU A 90 6.88 4.95 -15.73
C LEU A 90 5.79 4.72 -16.79
N ASP A 91 5.98 5.24 -18.00
CA ASP A 91 5.04 5.06 -19.11
C ASP A 91 4.98 3.59 -19.57
N ARG A 92 6.13 2.91 -19.63
CA ARG A 92 6.21 1.47 -19.92
C ARG A 92 5.54 0.63 -18.82
N CYS A 93 5.65 1.05 -17.55
CA CYS A 93 5.00 0.34 -16.45
C CYS A 93 3.45 0.37 -16.56
N ARG A 94 2.87 1.51 -16.94
CA ARG A 94 1.40 1.64 -17.07
C ARG A 94 0.81 0.94 -18.29
N GLU A 95 1.61 0.64 -19.32
CA GLU A 95 1.17 -0.19 -20.47
C GLU A 95 0.77 -1.60 -20.00
N CYS A 96 1.58 -2.20 -19.13
CA CYS A 96 1.29 -3.52 -18.55
C CYS A 96 0.33 -3.45 -17.36
N HIS A 97 0.47 -2.42 -16.50
CA HIS A 97 -0.37 -2.22 -15.32
C HIS A 97 -1.22 -0.95 -15.46
N PRO A 98 -2.33 -0.97 -16.18
CA PRO A 98 -3.09 0.25 -16.50
C PRO A 98 -3.76 0.89 -15.29
N ASN A 99 -4.01 0.12 -14.23
CA ASN A 99 -4.75 0.58 -13.06
C ASN A 99 -3.83 0.80 -11.85
N ARG A 100 -3.47 2.06 -11.57
CA ARG A 100 -2.60 2.40 -10.43
C ARG A 100 -3.21 2.00 -9.09
N ASP A 101 -4.54 2.12 -8.93
CA ASP A 101 -5.23 1.78 -7.67
C ASP A 101 -5.22 0.29 -7.36
N ARG A 102 -5.22 -0.55 -8.41
CA ARG A 102 -5.22 -2.01 -8.30
C ARG A 102 -3.83 -2.64 -8.35
N PHE A 103 -2.79 -1.85 -8.64
CA PHE A 103 -1.41 -2.30 -8.66
C PHE A 103 -0.52 -1.51 -7.68
N CYS A 104 0.10 -0.40 -8.09
CA CYS A 104 1.05 0.34 -7.27
C CYS A 104 0.47 0.77 -5.91
N ASN A 105 -0.73 1.36 -5.91
CA ASN A 105 -1.33 1.92 -4.71
C ASN A 105 -1.72 0.87 -3.67
N ARG A 106 -1.80 -0.42 -4.03
CA ARG A 106 -2.10 -1.48 -3.07
C ARG A 106 -1.05 -1.59 -1.99
N CYS A 107 0.23 -1.61 -2.38
CA CYS A 107 1.34 -1.63 -1.44
C CYS A 107 1.54 -0.26 -0.80
N HIS A 108 1.54 0.82 -1.60
CA HIS A 108 1.77 2.18 -1.11
C HIS A 108 0.72 2.64 -0.08
N THR A 109 -0.56 2.26 -0.27
CA THR A 109 -1.61 2.51 0.74
C THR A 109 -1.37 1.66 1.99
N ALA A 110 -1.03 0.38 1.82
CA ALA A 110 -0.78 -0.52 2.94
C ALA A 110 0.37 -0.05 3.84
N VAL A 111 1.40 0.58 3.26
CA VAL A 111 2.55 1.13 4.01
C VAL A 111 2.46 2.64 4.25
N SER A 112 1.33 3.27 3.91
CA SER A 112 1.10 4.72 4.06
C SER A 112 2.17 5.61 3.41
N LEU A 113 2.65 5.24 2.23
CA LEU A 113 3.58 6.03 1.43
C LEU A 113 2.87 6.60 0.20
N GLN A 114 3.13 7.87 -0.11
CA GLN A 114 2.67 8.51 -1.34
C GLN A 114 3.87 8.87 -2.23
N PRO A 115 4.04 8.21 -3.39
CA PRO A 115 5.05 8.60 -4.38
C PRO A 115 4.76 10.00 -4.95
N ASP A 116 5.79 10.82 -5.08
CA ASP A 116 5.73 12.18 -5.63
C ASP A 116 5.77 12.24 -7.16
N CYS A 117 6.06 11.11 -7.83
CA CYS A 117 6.14 11.03 -9.28
C CYS A 117 4.86 11.48 -10.00
N PHE A 118 3.68 11.23 -9.40
CA PHE A 118 2.38 11.41 -10.06
C PHE A 118 1.79 12.83 -9.94
N GLY A 119 2.56 13.78 -9.40
CA GLY A 119 2.26 15.20 -9.55
C GLY A 119 2.58 15.75 -10.95
N CYS A 120 3.48 15.06 -11.67
CA CYS A 120 3.87 15.42 -13.03
C CYS A 120 3.69 14.28 -14.04
N HIS A 121 3.87 13.01 -13.61
CA HIS A 121 3.62 11.86 -14.47
C HIS A 121 2.15 11.45 -14.46
N TYR A 122 1.56 11.39 -15.65
CA TYR A 122 0.20 10.88 -15.81
C TYR A 122 0.20 9.36 -15.63
N TYR A 123 -0.36 8.90 -14.52
CA TYR A 123 -0.70 7.50 -14.29
C TYR A 123 -2.11 7.43 -13.67
N PRO A 124 -3.13 7.07 -14.46
CA PRO A 124 -4.51 6.94 -14.01
C PRO A 124 -4.69 6.08 -12.76
N ALA A 125 -5.56 6.57 -11.88
CA ALA A 125 -6.04 5.79 -10.75
C ALA A 125 -6.86 4.56 -11.21
N SER A 126 -7.63 4.69 -12.29
CA SER A 126 -8.48 3.63 -12.86
C SER A 126 -8.80 3.89 -14.34
N PRO A 127 -9.33 2.88 -15.08
CA PRO A 127 -9.77 3.09 -16.47
C PRO A 127 -10.84 4.16 -16.64
N ALA A 128 -11.70 4.37 -15.63
CA ALA A 128 -12.67 5.46 -15.64
C ALA A 128 -12.00 6.83 -15.46
N ALA A 129 -10.97 6.90 -14.61
CA ALA A 129 -10.15 8.10 -14.45
C ALA A 129 -9.32 8.39 -15.72
N ASP A 130 -8.88 7.36 -16.44
CA ASP A 130 -8.27 7.50 -17.76
C ASP A 130 -9.20 8.17 -18.76
N ALA A 131 -10.41 7.61 -18.93
CA ALA A 131 -11.38 8.11 -19.90
C ALA A 131 -11.78 9.56 -19.60
N ALA A 132 -11.91 9.93 -18.32
CA ALA A 132 -12.18 11.30 -17.91
C ALA A 132 -10.98 12.25 -18.13
N GLY A 133 -9.75 11.73 -18.00
CA GLY A 133 -8.53 12.47 -18.30
C GLY A 133 -8.40 12.77 -19.79
N GLU A 134 -8.66 11.78 -20.64
CA GLU A 134 -8.66 11.91 -22.10
C GLU A 134 -9.71 12.92 -22.58
N SER A 135 -10.96 12.81 -22.10
CA SER A 135 -12.03 13.73 -22.52
C SER A 135 -11.72 15.19 -22.14
N ARG A 136 -11.07 15.41 -21.00
CA ARG A 136 -10.64 16.74 -20.55
C ARG A 136 -9.46 17.26 -21.38
N ALA A 137 -8.56 16.39 -21.81
CA ALA A 137 -7.48 16.75 -22.73
C ALA A 137 -8.02 17.12 -24.12
N GLU A 138 -8.99 16.36 -24.64
CA GLU A 138 -9.65 16.64 -25.93
C GLU A 138 -10.44 17.96 -25.91
N GLU A 139 -11.12 18.27 -24.82
CA GLU A 139 -11.82 19.55 -24.64
C GLU A 139 -10.84 20.72 -24.54
N GLY A 140 -9.77 20.60 -23.75
CA GLY A 140 -8.74 21.64 -23.64
C GLY A 140 -7.99 21.90 -24.96
N VAL A 141 -7.76 20.85 -25.75
CA VAL A 141 -7.24 21.02 -27.12
C VAL A 141 -8.27 21.75 -27.98
N ARG A 142 -9.54 21.32 -28.00
CA ARG A 142 -10.60 22.00 -28.77
C ARG A 142 -10.71 23.50 -28.46
N GLU A 143 -10.68 23.87 -27.19
CA GLU A 143 -10.72 25.27 -26.75
C GLU A 143 -9.53 26.06 -27.31
N ALA A 144 -8.31 25.51 -27.24
CA ALA A 144 -7.07 26.12 -27.73
C ALA A 144 -6.96 26.22 -29.28
N TRP A 145 -7.84 25.55 -30.04
CA TRP A 145 -7.95 25.76 -31.49
C TRP A 145 -9.06 26.74 -31.86
N THR A 146 -10.03 26.97 -30.95
CA THR A 146 -11.14 27.91 -31.18
C THR A 146 -10.82 29.36 -30.79
N ASP A 147 -9.80 29.57 -29.94
CA ASP A 147 -9.34 30.91 -29.52
C ASP A 147 -8.20 31.49 -30.40
N GLY A 148 -7.55 30.65 -31.21
CA GLY A 148 -6.47 31.04 -32.13
C GLY A 148 -6.92 31.36 -33.56
N SER A 149 -8.22 31.31 -33.87
CA SER A 149 -8.76 31.51 -35.23
C SER A 149 -9.45 32.85 -35.46
N SER A 150 -9.17 33.87 -34.64
CA SER A 150 -9.66 35.25 -34.84
C SER A 150 -8.54 36.21 -35.21
#